data_AF-A0A938MZJ9-F1
#
_entry.id   AF-A0A938MZJ9-F1
#
_cell.length_a   1.000
_cell.length_b   1.000
_cell.length_c   1.000
_cell.angle_alpha   90.00
_cell.angle_beta   90.00
_cell.angle_gamma   90.00
#
_symmetry.space_group_name_H-M   'P 1'
#
loop_
_entity.id
_entity.type
_entity.pdbx_description
1 polymer ?
#
loop_
_entity_poly.entity_id
_entity_poly.type
_entity_poly.pdbx_seq_one_letter_code
_entity_poly.pdbx_strand_id
1 'polypeptide(L)'
;MFLSRCCGALAMAVAVVSGTLFAGETPRGGQFPESPARSSKPAARRGPAEVKEGNHEKGRSEGEPAGESVVRLGYLIADGRYLAPPYRLTTNGSTVRINGVVFAAGKLVSEPRGSRGAERRGQRSAPRRSSTGNSVRSQLEETLADDGIIMKFHDDSFTCDGDALYVLNTLLSEDSATEKLQALMAGADRRVTRDQWSALIAAFHPTEELKARVQAYLDSCEKRFDALPVASRQHSRLYLLTVLGMVLTVLAFGMVLSHRPVFGAKWAELHRDRESLRLVFGCAGLIAALSIFDLVCTLIANQSAGFWEVNPLGAAIASPGMLIVFKLVATAISVSILLGLRCYRGVQVASWWLCLGLALLAARWVVFNSFMMG
;
A
#
# COMPACT_ATOMS: atom_id res chain seq x y z
N MET A 1 -34.99 29.11 7.86
CA MET A 1 -34.93 27.80 7.17
C MET A 1 -33.68 27.63 6.30
N PHE A 2 -33.32 28.60 5.45
CA PHE A 2 -32.15 28.51 4.56
C PHE A 2 -30.80 28.34 5.30
N LEU A 3 -30.57 29.10 6.39
CA LEU A 3 -29.34 29.00 7.20
C LEU A 3 -29.14 27.64 7.90
N SER A 4 -30.22 26.97 8.33
CA SER A 4 -30.13 25.63 8.95
C SER A 4 -29.73 24.57 7.91
N ARG A 5 -30.20 24.72 6.66
CA ARG A 5 -29.79 23.87 5.53
C ARG A 5 -28.35 24.16 5.09
N CYS A 6 -27.91 25.41 5.14
CA CYS A 6 -26.53 25.79 4.83
C CYS A 6 -25.52 25.28 5.88
N CYS A 7 -25.84 25.30 7.19
CA CYS A 7 -24.98 24.69 8.21
C CYS A 7 -24.85 23.17 8.03
N GLY A 8 -25.93 22.49 7.66
CA GLY A 8 -25.88 21.07 7.30
C GLY A 8 -25.01 20.79 6.08
N ALA A 9 -25.13 21.62 5.02
CA ALA A 9 -24.31 21.50 3.82
C ALA A 9 -22.82 21.79 4.08
N LEU A 10 -22.50 22.75 4.97
CA LEU A 10 -21.12 23.06 5.33
C LEU A 10 -20.50 21.97 6.22
N ALA A 11 -21.26 21.41 7.17
CA ALA A 11 -20.82 20.27 7.97
C ALA A 11 -20.65 19.01 7.10
N MET A 12 -21.51 18.81 6.10
CA MET A 12 -21.37 17.72 5.13
C MET A 12 -20.17 17.96 4.20
N ALA A 13 -19.92 19.19 3.74
CA ALA A 13 -18.74 19.53 2.94
C ALA A 13 -17.44 19.33 3.75
N VAL A 14 -17.41 19.72 5.02
CA VAL A 14 -16.30 19.43 5.94
C VAL A 14 -16.15 17.93 6.15
N ALA A 15 -17.23 17.16 6.37
CA ALA A 15 -17.16 15.71 6.54
C ALA A 15 -16.76 14.97 5.25
N VAL A 16 -17.11 15.49 4.07
CA VAL A 16 -16.74 14.95 2.77
C VAL A 16 -15.27 15.24 2.43
N VAL A 17 -14.79 16.43 2.79
CA VAL A 17 -13.37 16.82 2.62
C VAL A 17 -12.48 16.19 3.69
N SER A 18 -12.99 15.97 4.90
CA SER A 18 -12.31 15.27 6.00
C SER A 18 -12.50 13.75 5.97
N GLY A 19 -13.37 13.20 5.10
CA GLY A 19 -13.62 11.75 4.98
C GLY A 19 -12.41 10.94 4.49
N THR A 20 -11.35 11.61 4.03
CA THR A 20 -10.02 11.04 3.75
C THR A 20 -9.16 10.83 5.01
N LEU A 21 -9.59 11.30 6.18
CA LEU A 21 -8.84 11.19 7.44
C LEU A 21 -9.37 10.04 8.28
N PHE A 22 -8.94 8.79 8.00
CA PHE A 22 -8.70 7.78 9.03
C PHE A 22 -7.92 6.60 8.43
N ALA A 23 -6.63 6.79 8.16
CA ALA A 23 -5.68 5.67 8.26
C ALA A 23 -5.50 5.39 9.76
N GLY A 24 -6.43 4.66 10.35
CA GLY A 24 -6.34 4.21 11.73
C GLY A 24 -5.47 2.97 11.83
N GLU A 25 -4.47 2.98 12.71
CA GLU A 25 -3.94 1.74 13.27
C GLU A 25 -5.11 1.00 13.96
N THR A 26 -5.33 -0.25 13.58
CA THR A 26 -6.40 -1.09 14.15
C THR A 26 -6.30 -1.15 15.68
N PRO A 27 -7.36 -0.77 16.43
CA PRO A 27 -7.44 -1.07 17.85
C PRO A 27 -7.63 -2.58 18.03
N ARG A 28 -6.81 -3.19 18.88
CA ARG A 28 -7.04 -4.53 19.41
C ARG A 28 -8.37 -4.57 20.17
N GLY A 29 -9.25 -5.49 19.76
CA GLY A 29 -10.16 -6.22 20.63
C GLY A 29 -11.26 -5.41 21.32
N GLY A 30 -12.49 -5.51 20.80
CA GLY A 30 -13.70 -5.14 21.52
C GLY A 30 -14.88 -5.97 21.02
N GLN A 31 -15.33 -6.92 21.85
CA GLN A 31 -16.54 -7.72 21.63
C GLN A 31 -17.78 -6.80 21.66
N PHE A 32 -18.69 -6.95 20.70
CA PHE A 32 -20.06 -6.46 20.78
C PHE A 32 -21.06 -7.61 20.56
N PRO A 33 -22.26 -7.54 21.15
CA PRO A 33 -23.08 -8.70 21.44
C PRO A 33 -23.99 -9.10 20.27
N GLU A 34 -24.35 -10.38 20.29
CA GLU A 34 -25.29 -11.03 19.38
C GLU A 34 -26.66 -10.35 19.39
N SER A 35 -27.28 -10.24 18.22
CA SER A 35 -28.69 -9.90 18.06
C SER A 35 -29.37 -10.90 17.10
N PRO A 36 -30.66 -11.22 17.30
CA PRO A 36 -31.19 -12.54 16.99
C PRO A 36 -31.87 -12.67 15.61
N ALA A 37 -31.95 -13.94 15.24
CA ALA A 37 -32.66 -14.59 14.15
C ALA A 37 -33.92 -13.92 13.56
N ARG A 38 -34.02 -13.98 12.22
CA ARG A 38 -35.23 -14.13 11.37
C ARG A 38 -34.73 -14.20 9.92
N SER A 39 -35.34 -14.86 8.94
CA SER A 39 -36.52 -15.71 8.82
C SER A 39 -36.36 -16.39 7.45
N SER A 40 -36.64 -17.69 7.37
CA SER A 40 -36.64 -18.51 6.15
C SER A 40 -37.81 -18.17 5.22
N LYS A 41 -37.60 -18.27 3.89
CA LYS A 41 -38.60 -18.64 2.84
C LYS A 41 -37.97 -18.72 1.42
N PRO A 42 -38.62 -19.38 0.41
CA PRO A 42 -38.27 -20.75 0.05
C PRO A 42 -37.87 -20.95 -1.42
N ALA A 43 -37.55 -22.22 -1.70
CA ALA A 43 -37.11 -22.85 -2.94
C ALA A 43 -37.93 -22.54 -4.21
N ALA A 44 -37.21 -22.43 -5.34
CA ALA A 44 -37.74 -22.56 -6.69
C ALA A 44 -36.87 -23.52 -7.54
N ARG A 45 -37.42 -24.72 -7.72
CA ARG A 45 -37.56 -25.52 -8.96
C ARG A 45 -36.41 -25.60 -9.99
N ARG A 46 -35.87 -26.84 -10.04
CA ARG A 46 -35.26 -27.63 -11.14
C ARG A 46 -35.36 -27.10 -12.58
N GLY A 47 -34.22 -27.19 -13.28
CA GLY A 47 -34.12 -27.57 -14.70
C GLY A 47 -32.95 -28.57 -14.87
N PRO A 48 -33.08 -29.65 -15.66
CA PRO A 48 -32.02 -30.62 -15.86
C PRO A 48 -31.12 -30.19 -17.03
N ALA A 49 -29.80 -30.16 -16.82
CA ALA A 49 -28.82 -29.97 -17.90
C ALA A 49 -27.99 -31.25 -18.04
N GLU A 50 -28.44 -32.05 -19.00
CA GLU A 50 -27.64 -32.75 -20.03
C GLU A 50 -26.22 -33.19 -19.65
N VAL A 51 -26.11 -34.48 -19.32
CA VAL A 51 -24.87 -35.22 -19.24
C VAL A 51 -24.36 -35.48 -20.67
N LYS A 52 -23.28 -34.82 -21.07
CA LYS A 52 -22.47 -35.22 -22.22
C LYS A 52 -21.28 -36.06 -21.73
N GLU A 53 -21.46 -37.37 -21.75
CA GLU A 53 -20.37 -38.35 -21.67
C GLU A 53 -19.55 -38.26 -22.97
N GLY A 54 -18.45 -37.50 -22.92
CA GLY A 54 -17.38 -37.53 -23.91
C GLY A 54 -16.24 -38.38 -23.38
N ASN A 55 -16.29 -39.68 -23.65
CA ASN A 55 -15.25 -40.65 -23.31
C ASN A 55 -14.04 -40.43 -24.24
N HIS A 56 -13.11 -39.57 -23.84
CA HIS A 56 -11.79 -39.46 -24.48
C HIS A 56 -10.80 -40.32 -23.70
N GLU A 57 -10.59 -41.55 -24.17
CA GLU A 57 -9.42 -42.36 -23.84
C GLU A 57 -8.16 -41.61 -24.31
N LYS A 58 -7.61 -40.83 -23.39
CA LYS A 58 -6.32 -40.16 -23.56
C LYS A 58 -5.25 -41.22 -23.32
N GLY A 59 -4.66 -41.71 -24.42
CA GLY A 59 -3.52 -42.60 -24.41
C GLY A 59 -2.46 -42.11 -23.43
N ARG A 60 -2.29 -42.87 -22.35
CA ARG A 60 -1.30 -42.65 -21.29
C ARG A 60 0.06 -43.00 -21.89
N SER A 61 0.76 -42.02 -22.46
CA SER A 61 2.19 -42.18 -22.74
C SER A 61 2.92 -42.25 -21.40
N GLU A 62 3.10 -43.47 -20.90
CA GLU A 62 4.05 -43.75 -19.84
C GLU A 62 5.45 -43.41 -20.37
N GLY A 63 6.07 -42.37 -19.82
CA GLY A 63 7.51 -42.18 -19.94
C GLY A 63 8.03 -40.79 -20.28
N GLU A 64 7.21 -39.73 -20.36
CA GLU A 64 7.78 -38.38 -20.40
C GLU A 64 8.07 -37.94 -18.95
N PRO A 65 9.35 -37.82 -18.52
CA PRO A 65 9.67 -37.45 -17.15
C PRO A 65 9.04 -36.10 -16.84
N ALA A 66 8.32 -36.04 -15.71
CA ALA A 66 7.59 -34.86 -15.25
C ALA A 66 8.43 -33.60 -15.48
N GLY A 67 7.92 -32.72 -16.35
CA GLY A 67 8.72 -31.74 -17.09
C GLY A 67 9.74 -30.99 -16.24
N GLU A 68 11.00 -31.00 -16.65
CA GLU A 68 12.06 -30.18 -16.06
C GLU A 68 11.89 -28.72 -16.52
N SER A 69 11.88 -27.75 -15.60
CA SER A 69 11.95 -26.32 -15.97
C SER A 69 13.32 -25.75 -15.61
N VAL A 70 13.82 -24.83 -16.45
CA VAL A 70 15.14 -24.21 -16.28
C VAL A 70 14.98 -22.70 -16.16
N VAL A 71 15.35 -22.14 -15.01
CA VAL A 71 15.33 -20.70 -14.74
C VAL A 71 16.76 -20.16 -14.65
N ARG A 72 17.02 -18.99 -15.24
CA ARG A 72 18.36 -18.37 -15.26
C ARG A 72 18.48 -17.13 -14.38
N LEU A 73 17.36 -16.68 -13.83
CA LEU A 73 17.22 -15.45 -13.04
C LEU A 73 17.11 -15.77 -11.54
N GLY A 74 17.18 -14.73 -10.71
CA GLY A 74 17.04 -14.84 -9.26
C GLY A 74 18.24 -15.48 -8.55
N TYR A 75 18.10 -15.70 -7.24
CA TYR A 75 19.17 -16.11 -6.36
C TYR A 75 18.74 -17.30 -5.50
N LEU A 76 19.62 -18.28 -5.37
CA LEU A 76 19.40 -19.44 -4.51
C LEU A 76 20.52 -19.53 -3.48
N ILE A 77 20.16 -19.41 -2.20
CA ILE A 77 21.04 -19.68 -1.07
C ILE A 77 20.53 -20.93 -0.37
N ALA A 78 21.36 -21.95 -0.29
CA ALA A 78 21.06 -23.17 0.44
C ALA A 78 22.16 -23.44 1.46
N ASP A 79 21.79 -23.54 2.73
CA ASP A 79 22.71 -23.93 3.81
C ASP A 79 23.97 -23.02 3.84
N GLY A 80 23.75 -21.70 3.71
CA GLY A 80 24.82 -20.69 3.70
C GLY A 80 25.63 -20.58 2.41
N ARG A 81 25.32 -21.37 1.38
CA ARG A 81 26.04 -21.38 0.11
C ARG A 81 25.16 -20.85 -1.02
N TYR A 82 25.73 -19.98 -1.84
CA TYR A 82 25.10 -19.55 -3.08
C TYR A 82 25.22 -20.64 -4.15
N LEU A 83 24.11 -20.91 -4.83
CA LEU A 83 24.06 -21.77 -6.01
C LEU A 83 23.81 -20.89 -7.23
N ALA A 84 24.73 -20.96 -8.19
CA ALA A 84 24.64 -20.21 -9.44
C ALA A 84 23.57 -20.80 -10.39
N PRO A 85 22.92 -19.96 -11.22
CA PRO A 85 22.09 -20.43 -12.32
C PRO A 85 22.94 -21.15 -13.38
N PRO A 86 22.34 -22.01 -14.24
CA PRO A 86 20.91 -22.26 -14.37
C PRO A 86 20.34 -23.12 -13.24
N TYR A 87 19.12 -22.79 -12.82
CA TYR A 87 18.33 -23.53 -11.84
C TYR A 87 17.44 -24.55 -12.55
N ARG A 88 17.70 -25.83 -12.34
CA ARG A 88 16.91 -26.95 -12.86
C ARG A 88 15.91 -27.41 -11.81
N LEU A 89 14.63 -27.16 -12.06
CA LEU A 89 13.52 -27.52 -11.17
C LEU A 89 12.92 -28.86 -11.62
N THR A 90 12.95 -29.84 -10.73
CA THR A 90 12.28 -31.14 -10.92
C THR A 90 11.30 -31.38 -9.77
N THR A 91 10.16 -32.02 -10.06
CA THR A 91 9.15 -32.32 -9.05
C THR A 91 9.04 -33.83 -8.89
N ASN A 92 9.09 -34.29 -7.63
CA ASN A 92 8.81 -35.68 -7.28
C ASN A 92 7.79 -35.71 -6.14
N GLY A 93 6.52 -35.85 -6.52
CA GLY A 93 5.39 -35.89 -5.58
C GLY A 93 5.24 -34.61 -4.77
N SER A 94 5.60 -34.67 -3.49
CA SER A 94 5.53 -33.56 -2.52
C SER A 94 6.84 -32.78 -2.37
N THR A 95 7.86 -33.13 -3.14
CA THR A 95 9.18 -32.48 -3.09
C THR A 95 9.52 -31.83 -4.42
N VAL A 96 10.15 -30.67 -4.35
CA VAL A 96 10.75 -29.97 -5.49
C VAL A 96 12.26 -30.04 -5.31
N ARG A 97 13.01 -30.32 -6.37
CA ARG A 97 14.47 -30.25 -6.34
C ARG A 97 14.97 -29.14 -7.24
N ILE A 98 15.86 -28.29 -6.73
CA ILE A 98 16.56 -27.28 -7.51
C ILE A 98 18.05 -27.59 -7.46
N ASN A 99 18.66 -27.94 -8.59
CA ASN A 99 20.08 -28.32 -8.68
C ASN A 99 20.49 -29.40 -7.64
N GLY A 100 19.59 -30.35 -7.35
CA GLY A 100 19.79 -31.41 -6.37
C GLY A 100 19.38 -31.07 -4.93
N VAL A 101 19.18 -29.80 -4.60
CA VAL A 101 18.68 -29.36 -3.28
C VAL A 101 17.19 -29.65 -3.16
N VAL A 102 16.78 -30.33 -2.09
CA VAL A 102 15.39 -30.76 -1.88
C VAL A 102 14.60 -29.73 -1.07
N PHE A 103 13.41 -29.38 -1.57
CA PHE A 103 12.42 -28.49 -0.95
C PHE A 103 11.14 -29.28 -0.70
N ALA A 104 10.79 -29.53 0.55
CA ALA A 104 9.57 -30.24 0.92
C ALA A 104 8.38 -29.27 0.95
N ALA A 105 7.27 -29.61 0.28
CA ALA A 105 6.15 -28.67 0.14
C ALA A 105 5.50 -28.22 1.46
N GLY A 106 5.62 -29.03 2.52
CA GLY A 106 5.15 -28.70 3.87
C GLY A 106 6.11 -27.87 4.72
N LYS A 107 7.31 -27.55 4.20
CA LYS A 107 8.37 -26.80 4.89
C LYS A 107 8.55 -25.38 4.36
N LEU A 108 7.75 -24.99 3.38
CA LEU A 108 7.69 -23.62 2.90
C LEU A 108 7.17 -22.73 4.03
N VAL A 109 7.97 -21.75 4.44
CA VAL A 109 7.63 -20.80 5.51
C VAL A 109 6.58 -19.76 5.06
N SER A 110 6.15 -19.82 3.80
CA SER A 110 5.08 -18.98 3.26
C SER A 110 3.68 -19.58 3.44
N GLU A 111 2.80 -18.84 4.12
CA GLU A 111 1.41 -18.80 3.66
C GLU A 111 1.34 -18.02 2.34
N PRO A 112 0.50 -18.45 1.39
CA PRO A 112 0.32 -17.76 0.12
C PRO A 112 0.01 -16.29 0.39
N ARG A 113 0.76 -15.40 -0.26
CA ARG A 113 0.51 -13.95 -0.31
C ARG A 113 -1.00 -13.77 -0.48
N GLY A 114 -1.63 -13.29 0.58
CA GLY A 114 -3.07 -13.36 0.71
C GLY A 114 -3.74 -12.70 -0.50
N SER A 115 -4.49 -13.49 -1.24
CA SER A 115 -5.80 -13.08 -1.76
C SER A 115 -6.71 -12.69 -0.58
N ARG A 116 -6.31 -11.64 0.18
CA ARG A 116 -7.08 -11.04 1.29
C ARG A 116 -8.16 -10.13 0.71
N GLY A 117 -9.02 -10.74 -0.09
CA GLY A 117 -10.07 -10.06 -0.82
C GLY A 117 -11.33 -10.90 -0.96
N ALA A 118 -11.66 -11.74 0.03
CA ALA A 118 -13.00 -12.30 0.20
C ALA A 118 -13.06 -13.11 1.50
N GLU A 119 -13.10 -12.43 2.65
CA GLU A 119 -13.56 -13.07 3.88
C GLU A 119 -15.09 -13.27 3.78
N ARG A 120 -15.51 -14.23 2.95
CA ARG A 120 -16.89 -14.71 2.89
C ARG A 120 -17.17 -15.46 4.19
N ARG A 121 -17.69 -14.69 5.14
CA ARG A 121 -18.30 -15.14 6.39
C ARG A 121 -19.21 -16.35 6.14
N GLY A 122 -18.83 -17.54 6.61
CA GLY A 122 -19.76 -18.67 6.79
C GLY A 122 -19.42 -20.03 6.17
N GLN A 123 -18.32 -20.21 5.44
CA GLN A 123 -17.93 -21.56 4.99
C GLN A 123 -16.98 -22.21 6.00
N ARG A 124 -17.47 -23.26 6.68
CA ARG A 124 -16.65 -24.25 7.38
C ARG A 124 -15.60 -24.77 6.39
N SER A 125 -14.38 -24.25 6.50
CA SER A 125 -13.26 -24.68 5.68
C SER A 125 -13.02 -26.17 5.88
N ALA A 126 -13.27 -26.95 4.83
CA ALA A 126 -12.78 -28.32 4.73
C ALA A 126 -11.26 -28.33 4.99
N PRO A 127 -10.70 -29.43 5.56
CA PRO A 127 -9.28 -29.51 5.85
C PRO A 127 -8.46 -29.14 4.62
N ARG A 128 -7.57 -28.14 4.79
CA ARG A 128 -6.68 -27.64 3.75
C ARG A 128 -5.98 -28.84 3.11
N ARG A 129 -6.27 -29.09 1.83
CA ARG A 129 -5.49 -30.02 1.00
C ARG A 129 -4.02 -29.60 1.12
N SER A 130 -3.17 -30.55 1.49
CA SER A 130 -1.72 -30.38 1.54
C SER A 130 -1.24 -29.68 0.26
N SER A 131 -0.35 -28.69 0.41
CA SER A 131 0.31 -28.06 -0.72
C SER A 131 0.91 -29.15 -1.61
N THR A 132 0.47 -29.21 -2.87
CA THR A 132 1.03 -30.16 -3.83
C THR A 132 2.41 -29.67 -4.24
N GLY A 133 3.32 -30.60 -4.58
CA GLY A 133 4.67 -30.23 -5.06
C GLY A 133 4.62 -29.27 -6.26
N ASN A 134 3.57 -29.35 -7.08
CA ASN A 134 3.36 -28.44 -8.21
C ASN A 134 3.12 -26.98 -7.76
N SER A 135 2.34 -26.75 -6.70
CA SER A 135 2.10 -25.38 -6.20
C SER A 135 3.39 -24.74 -5.69
N VAL A 136 4.20 -25.52 -4.97
CA VAL A 136 5.49 -25.04 -4.45
C VAL A 136 6.49 -24.83 -5.57
N ARG A 137 6.50 -25.70 -6.58
CA ARG A 137 7.31 -25.48 -7.77
C ARG A 137 6.93 -24.19 -8.48
N SER A 138 5.65 -23.95 -8.75
CA SER A 138 5.22 -22.73 -9.43
C SER A 138 5.67 -21.48 -8.68
N GLN A 139 5.59 -21.48 -7.35
CA GLN A 139 6.05 -20.37 -6.54
C GLN A 139 7.58 -20.19 -6.57
N LEU A 140 8.35 -21.27 -6.52
CA LEU A 140 9.81 -21.22 -6.63
C LEU A 140 10.24 -20.71 -8.01
N GLU A 141 9.56 -21.18 -9.06
CA GLU A 141 9.80 -20.77 -10.44
C GLU A 141 9.47 -19.30 -10.66
N GLU A 142 8.31 -18.83 -10.18
CA GLU A 142 7.90 -17.43 -10.23
C GLU A 142 8.88 -16.53 -9.45
N THR A 143 9.27 -16.93 -8.23
CA THR A 143 10.23 -16.17 -7.42
C THR A 143 11.57 -16.03 -8.13
N LEU A 144 12.10 -17.10 -8.74
CA LEU A 144 13.36 -17.02 -9.48
C LEU A 144 13.22 -16.22 -10.78
N ALA A 145 12.09 -16.36 -11.48
CA ALA A 145 11.83 -15.61 -12.72
C ALA A 145 11.75 -14.10 -12.49
N ASP A 146 11.25 -13.68 -11.32
CA ASP A 146 11.12 -12.28 -10.91
C ASP A 146 12.39 -11.71 -10.23
N ASP A 147 13.55 -12.34 -10.45
CA ASP A 147 14.84 -11.97 -9.82
C ASP A 147 14.83 -12.01 -8.26
N GLY A 148 13.89 -12.75 -7.67
CA GLY A 148 13.77 -12.94 -6.23
C GLY A 148 14.84 -13.88 -5.65
N ILE A 149 14.77 -14.07 -4.33
CA ILE A 149 15.69 -14.94 -3.57
C ILE A 149 14.94 -16.10 -2.91
N ILE A 150 15.51 -17.29 -3.04
CA ILE A 150 15.11 -18.47 -2.28
C ILE A 150 16.22 -18.77 -1.26
N MET A 151 15.83 -18.89 0.00
CA MET A 151 16.75 -19.25 1.09
C MET A 151 16.29 -20.54 1.75
N LYS A 152 17.13 -21.59 1.70
CA LYS A 152 16.94 -22.84 2.43
C LYS A 152 17.82 -22.85 3.68
N PHE A 153 17.21 -23.15 4.81
CA PHE A 153 17.86 -23.27 6.12
C PHE A 153 18.13 -24.75 6.47
N HIS A 154 18.93 -24.96 7.52
CA HIS A 154 19.35 -26.29 7.97
C HIS A 154 18.22 -27.17 8.53
N ASP A 155 17.10 -26.58 8.96
CA ASP A 155 15.91 -27.29 9.46
C ASP A 155 14.95 -27.74 8.34
N ASP A 156 15.45 -27.71 7.10
CA ASP A 156 14.74 -27.91 5.82
C ASP A 156 13.61 -26.92 5.54
N SER A 157 13.48 -25.88 6.37
CA SER A 157 12.59 -24.77 6.07
C SER A 157 13.19 -23.88 4.98
N PHE A 158 12.34 -23.20 4.23
CA PHE A 158 12.79 -22.24 3.24
C PHE A 158 11.79 -21.09 3.08
N THR A 159 12.32 -19.94 2.67
CA THR A 159 11.51 -18.77 2.32
C THR A 159 11.78 -18.33 0.88
N CYS A 160 10.81 -17.61 0.33
CA CYS A 160 10.84 -16.98 -0.99
C CYS A 160 10.58 -15.50 -0.74
N ASP A 161 11.57 -14.66 -1.04
CA ASP A 161 11.47 -13.21 -0.88
C ASP A 161 11.63 -12.52 -2.24
N GLY A 162 10.79 -11.52 -2.49
CA GLY A 162 10.89 -10.68 -3.68
C GLY A 162 11.97 -9.60 -3.56
N ASP A 163 12.38 -9.24 -2.33
CA ASP A 163 13.42 -8.23 -2.11
C ASP A 163 14.81 -8.86 -1.95
N ALA A 164 15.24 -9.56 -2.99
CA ALA A 164 16.53 -10.26 -3.02
C ALA A 164 17.71 -9.31 -2.75
N LEU A 165 17.65 -8.10 -3.29
CA LEU A 165 18.74 -7.14 -3.20
C LEU A 165 18.98 -6.67 -1.77
N TYR A 166 17.93 -6.33 -1.02
CA TYR A 166 18.09 -5.89 0.36
C TYR A 166 18.81 -6.96 1.18
N VAL A 167 18.31 -8.20 1.12
CA VAL A 167 18.88 -9.34 1.86
C VAL A 167 20.32 -9.60 1.44
N LEU A 168 20.60 -9.66 0.14
CA LEU A 168 21.95 -9.92 -0.38
C LEU A 168 22.92 -8.80 -0.03
N ASN A 169 22.51 -7.54 -0.12
CA ASN A 169 23.36 -6.41 0.22
C ASN A 169 23.72 -6.42 1.72
N THR A 170 22.75 -6.72 2.59
CA THR A 170 23.01 -6.87 4.03
C THR A 170 23.91 -8.07 4.33
N LEU A 171 23.74 -9.20 3.64
CA LEU A 171 24.61 -10.36 3.84
C LEU A 171 26.05 -10.10 3.35
N LEU A 172 26.20 -9.34 2.27
CA LEU A 172 27.49 -8.99 1.65
C LEU A 172 28.21 -7.80 2.29
N SER A 173 27.55 -7.01 3.14
CA SER A 173 28.17 -5.85 3.79
C SER A 173 29.33 -6.26 4.72
N GLU A 174 30.19 -5.32 5.07
CA GLU A 174 31.28 -5.53 6.04
C GLU A 174 30.83 -5.38 7.51
N ASP A 175 29.52 -5.20 7.72
CA ASP A 175 28.95 -4.97 9.05
C ASP A 175 29.14 -6.19 9.97
N SER A 176 29.11 -5.94 11.28
CA SER A 176 29.16 -7.01 12.27
C SER A 176 27.93 -7.92 12.16
N ALA A 177 28.08 -9.18 12.60
CA ALA A 177 26.97 -10.15 12.58
C ALA A 177 25.71 -9.65 13.32
N THR A 178 25.89 -8.88 14.39
CA THR A 178 24.79 -8.28 15.16
C THR A 178 24.05 -7.21 14.36
N GLU A 179 24.78 -6.34 13.65
CA GLU A 179 24.19 -5.29 12.80
C GLU A 179 23.46 -5.89 11.61
N LYS A 180 24.06 -6.89 10.94
CA LYS A 180 23.39 -7.65 9.87
C LYS A 180 22.09 -8.28 10.35
N LEU A 181 22.11 -8.92 11.53
CA LEU A 181 20.93 -9.53 12.12
C LEU A 181 19.85 -8.49 12.43
N GLN A 182 20.22 -7.34 12.98
CA GLN A 182 19.28 -6.27 13.27
C GLN A 182 18.64 -5.69 12.00
N ALA A 183 19.44 -5.45 10.95
CA ALA A 183 18.96 -4.99 9.66
C ALA A 183 17.99 -6.00 9.03
N LEU A 184 18.38 -7.28 8.91
CA LEU A 184 17.52 -8.33 8.38
C LEU A 184 16.21 -8.48 9.18
N MET A 185 16.25 -8.32 10.50
CA MET A 185 15.02 -8.36 11.32
C MET A 185 14.11 -7.14 11.14
N ALA A 186 14.65 -6.00 10.73
CA ALA A 186 13.88 -4.78 10.48
C ALA A 186 13.23 -4.79 9.09
N GLY A 187 13.96 -5.24 8.06
CA GLY A 187 13.55 -5.12 6.66
C GLY A 187 13.10 -6.42 5.98
N ALA A 188 13.61 -7.58 6.41
CA ALA A 188 13.33 -8.85 5.72
C ALA A 188 12.03 -9.51 6.20
N ASP A 189 11.69 -10.63 5.58
CA ASP A 189 10.55 -11.46 5.93
C ASP A 189 10.51 -11.82 7.43
N ARG A 190 9.50 -11.27 8.13
CA ARG A 190 9.27 -11.48 9.57
C ARG A 190 9.04 -12.94 9.97
N ARG A 191 8.87 -13.84 9.00
CA ARG A 191 8.63 -15.26 9.24
C ARG A 191 9.92 -16.05 9.47
N VAL A 192 11.05 -15.54 8.99
CA VAL A 192 12.36 -16.14 9.29
C VAL A 192 12.73 -15.79 10.73
N THR A 193 13.01 -16.80 11.55
CA THR A 193 13.29 -16.57 12.97
C THR A 193 14.66 -15.93 13.17
N ARG A 194 14.86 -15.31 14.34
CA ARG A 194 16.15 -14.76 14.73
C ARG A 194 17.27 -15.81 14.66
N ASP A 195 16.96 -17.04 15.08
CA ASP A 195 17.93 -18.15 15.08
C ASP A 195 18.28 -18.59 13.66
N GLN A 196 17.31 -18.63 12.75
CA GLN A 196 17.54 -18.92 11.33
C GLN A 196 18.42 -17.86 10.67
N TRP A 197 18.16 -16.57 10.91
CA TRP A 197 19.00 -15.50 10.41
C TRP A 197 20.41 -15.55 11.00
N SER A 198 20.53 -15.73 12.32
CA SER A 198 21.82 -15.86 13.00
C SER A 198 22.63 -17.02 12.44
N ALA A 199 22.01 -18.19 12.25
CA ALA A 199 22.64 -19.36 11.65
C ALA A 199 23.06 -19.11 10.19
N LEU A 200 22.20 -18.46 9.39
CA LEU A 200 22.52 -18.11 8.02
C LEU A 200 23.71 -17.14 7.97
N ILE A 201 23.72 -16.06 8.76
CA ILE A 201 24.82 -15.09 8.81
C ILE A 201 26.13 -15.79 9.18
N ALA A 202 26.11 -16.68 10.18
CA ALA A 202 27.29 -17.41 10.62
C ALA A 202 27.81 -18.40 9.57
N ALA A 203 26.92 -19.02 8.81
CA ALA A 203 27.27 -20.02 7.79
C ALA A 203 27.48 -19.43 6.38
N PHE A 204 27.15 -18.16 6.17
CA PHE A 204 27.15 -17.55 4.85
C PHE A 204 28.57 -17.27 4.34
N HIS A 205 28.93 -17.92 3.24
CA HIS A 205 30.23 -17.73 2.58
C HIS A 205 30.00 -17.15 1.18
N PRO A 206 30.16 -15.83 0.99
CA PRO A 206 29.89 -15.21 -0.28
C PRO A 206 30.94 -15.63 -1.32
N THR A 207 30.49 -16.28 -2.39
CA THR A 207 31.33 -16.59 -3.55
C THR A 207 31.62 -15.32 -4.35
N GLU A 208 32.79 -15.23 -4.98
CA GLU A 208 33.13 -14.11 -5.87
C GLU A 208 32.12 -13.93 -7.02
N GLU A 209 31.54 -15.02 -7.52
CA GLU A 209 30.48 -14.98 -8.53
C GLU A 209 29.22 -14.25 -8.02
N LEU A 210 28.78 -14.56 -6.79
CA LEU A 210 27.66 -13.85 -6.17
C LEU A 210 27.96 -12.36 -6.02
N LYS A 211 29.14 -12.01 -5.50
CA LYS A 211 29.56 -10.61 -5.34
C LYS A 211 29.53 -9.88 -6.68
N ALA A 212 30.13 -10.47 -7.72
CA ALA A 212 30.14 -9.90 -9.06
C ALA A 212 28.72 -9.73 -9.63
N ARG A 213 27.82 -10.70 -9.40
CA ARG A 213 26.44 -10.63 -9.89
C ARG A 213 25.61 -9.57 -9.17
N VAL A 214 25.73 -9.46 -7.84
CA VAL A 214 25.06 -8.40 -7.06
C VAL A 214 25.62 -7.04 -7.45
N GLN A 215 26.94 -6.89 -7.56
CA GLN A 215 27.57 -5.64 -7.99
C GLN A 215 27.13 -5.26 -9.40
N ALA A 216 27.13 -6.19 -10.37
CA ALA A 216 26.65 -5.91 -11.73
C ALA A 216 25.18 -5.47 -11.75
N TYR A 217 24.35 -6.01 -10.86
CA TYR A 217 22.96 -5.56 -10.70
C TYR A 217 22.89 -4.16 -10.09
N LEU A 218 23.64 -3.88 -9.02
CA LEU A 218 23.73 -2.54 -8.41
C LEU A 218 24.24 -1.50 -9.40
N ASP A 219 25.31 -1.80 -10.15
CA ASP A 219 25.84 -0.95 -11.22
C ASP A 219 24.81 -0.75 -12.33
N SER A 220 24.01 -1.77 -12.66
CA SER A 220 22.94 -1.66 -13.65
C SER A 220 21.77 -0.81 -13.14
N CYS A 221 21.47 -0.90 -11.84
CA CYS A 221 20.53 0.00 -11.18
C CYS A 221 21.06 1.42 -11.20
N GLU A 222 22.28 1.66 -10.73
CA GLU A 222 22.93 2.98 -10.72
C GLU A 222 22.99 3.58 -12.13
N LYS A 223 23.42 2.81 -13.13
CA LYS A 223 23.40 3.25 -14.54
C LYS A 223 21.99 3.50 -15.06
N ARG A 224 20.97 2.76 -14.63
CA ARG A 224 19.56 3.06 -14.96
C ARG A 224 19.10 4.33 -14.25
N PHE A 225 19.51 4.56 -13.01
CA PHE A 225 19.22 5.78 -12.26
C PHE A 225 19.91 7.00 -12.88
N ASP A 226 21.14 6.86 -13.34
CA ASP A 226 21.93 7.90 -14.00
C ASP A 226 21.49 8.17 -15.44
N ALA A 227 21.10 7.12 -16.19
CA ALA A 227 20.58 7.25 -17.55
C ALA A 227 19.12 7.72 -17.62
N LEU A 228 18.40 7.75 -16.48
CA LEU A 228 17.03 8.26 -16.41
C LEU A 228 17.01 9.68 -15.83
N PRO A 229 16.85 10.74 -16.66
CA PRO A 229 16.55 12.10 -16.18
C PRO A 229 15.18 12.24 -15.49
N VAL A 230 14.59 11.14 -14.99
CA VAL A 230 13.22 11.03 -14.46
C VAL A 230 13.19 10.60 -12.98
N ALA A 231 14.17 9.84 -12.48
CA ALA A 231 14.22 9.46 -11.06
C ALA A 231 14.58 10.65 -10.14
N SER A 232 15.46 11.54 -10.62
CA SER A 232 15.68 12.85 -9.99
C SER A 232 14.42 13.69 -9.96
N ARG A 233 13.59 13.64 -11.01
CA ARG A 233 12.33 14.41 -11.05
C ARG A 233 11.37 13.98 -9.96
N GLN A 234 11.27 12.69 -9.61
CA GLN A 234 10.33 12.27 -8.57
C GLN A 234 10.77 12.75 -7.18
N HIS A 235 12.04 12.61 -6.84
CA HIS A 235 12.59 13.14 -5.58
C HIS A 235 12.52 14.66 -5.53
N SER A 236 12.89 15.36 -6.61
CA SER A 236 12.74 16.81 -6.72
C SER A 236 11.28 17.25 -6.66
N ARG A 237 10.34 16.48 -7.23
CA ARG A 237 8.89 16.76 -7.17
C ARG A 237 8.37 16.59 -5.74
N LEU A 238 8.73 15.52 -5.05
CA LEU A 238 8.34 15.29 -3.65
C LEU A 238 8.93 16.36 -2.73
N TYR A 239 10.20 16.71 -2.92
CA TYR A 239 10.84 17.81 -2.20
C TYR A 239 10.13 19.16 -2.44
N LEU A 240 9.90 19.52 -3.71
CA LEU A 240 9.19 20.74 -4.09
C LEU A 240 7.78 20.77 -3.50
N LEU A 241 7.08 19.64 -3.53
CA LEU A 241 5.74 19.49 -2.96
C LEU A 241 5.77 19.69 -1.44
N THR A 242 6.73 19.10 -0.73
CA THR A 242 6.88 19.30 0.71
C THR A 242 7.20 20.75 1.06
N VAL A 243 8.09 21.41 0.32
CA VAL A 243 8.38 22.85 0.50
C VAL A 243 7.12 23.69 0.26
N LEU A 244 6.39 23.42 -0.82
CA LEU A 244 5.14 24.12 -1.12
C LEU A 244 4.10 23.91 -0.01
N GLY A 245 3.96 22.68 0.49
CA GLY A 245 3.09 22.34 1.60
C GLY A 245 3.44 23.09 2.88
N MET A 246 4.74 23.21 3.21
CA MET A 246 5.21 24.00 4.36
C MET A 246 4.85 25.48 4.21
N VAL A 247 5.12 26.08 3.05
CA VAL A 247 4.79 27.49 2.77
C VAL A 247 3.29 27.74 2.88
N LEU A 248 2.46 26.92 2.24
CA LEU A 248 0.99 27.04 2.30
C LEU A 248 0.47 26.90 3.74
N THR A 249 1.02 25.98 4.51
CA THR A 249 0.66 25.76 5.91
C THR A 249 0.99 26.99 6.76
N VAL A 250 2.19 27.55 6.63
CA VAL A 250 2.61 28.75 7.36
C VAL A 250 1.75 29.96 6.98
N LEU A 251 1.47 30.17 5.68
CA LEU A 251 0.59 31.25 5.22
C LEU A 251 -0.83 31.11 5.78
N ALA A 252 -1.35 29.89 5.82
CA ALA A 252 -2.68 29.62 6.38
C ALA A 252 -2.75 29.85 7.88
N PHE A 253 -1.78 29.37 8.66
CA PHE A 253 -1.70 29.69 10.08
C PHE A 253 -1.53 31.18 10.33
N GLY A 254 -0.65 31.85 9.57
CA GLY A 254 -0.47 33.30 9.65
C GLY A 254 -1.79 34.03 9.44
N MET A 255 -2.53 33.72 8.38
CA MET A 255 -3.83 34.34 8.09
C MET A 255 -4.86 34.10 9.20
N VAL A 256 -4.98 32.86 9.67
CA VAL A 256 -5.90 32.42 10.73
C VAL A 256 -5.56 33.08 12.07
N LEU A 257 -4.28 33.25 12.39
CA LEU A 257 -3.82 33.86 13.65
C LEU A 257 -3.90 35.38 13.63
N SER A 258 -3.60 36.02 12.50
CA SER A 258 -3.67 37.47 12.34
C SER A 258 -5.09 38.01 12.45
N HIS A 259 -6.11 37.17 12.20
CA HIS A 259 -7.50 37.60 12.27
C HIS A 259 -8.35 36.59 13.01
N ARG A 260 -8.80 36.96 14.22
CA ARG A 260 -9.72 36.14 14.99
C ARG A 260 -11.15 36.62 14.77
N PRO A 261 -12.06 35.77 14.27
CA PRO A 261 -13.46 36.16 14.17
C PRO A 261 -14.02 36.40 15.58
N VAL A 262 -14.84 37.43 15.73
CA VAL A 262 -15.46 37.75 17.02
C VAL A 262 -16.58 36.73 17.30
N PHE A 263 -16.34 35.88 18.30
CA PHE A 263 -17.30 34.86 18.76
C PHE A 263 -18.48 35.50 19.53
N GLY A 264 -19.65 34.85 19.49
CA GLY A 264 -20.82 35.24 20.30
C GLY A 264 -21.91 36.06 19.59
N ALA A 265 -21.72 36.42 18.31
CA ALA A 265 -22.73 37.13 17.54
C ALA A 265 -23.66 36.22 16.75
N LYS A 266 -24.80 36.78 16.31
CA LYS A 266 -25.78 36.06 15.51
C LYS A 266 -25.19 35.72 14.13
N TRP A 267 -25.25 34.45 13.73
CA TRP A 267 -24.69 33.95 12.46
C TRP A 267 -25.20 34.69 11.20
N ALA A 268 -26.47 35.12 11.24
CA ALA A 268 -27.14 35.80 10.14
C ALA A 268 -26.89 37.32 10.10
N GLU A 269 -26.10 37.86 11.03
CA GLU A 269 -25.76 39.28 11.06
C GLU A 269 -24.93 39.65 9.83
N LEU A 270 -25.34 40.74 9.15
CA LEU A 270 -24.63 41.30 8.03
C LEU A 270 -23.47 42.16 8.54
N HIS A 271 -22.25 41.83 8.12
CA HIS A 271 -21.05 42.58 8.50
C HIS A 271 -20.26 42.93 7.23
N ARG A 272 -20.35 44.20 6.81
CA ARG A 272 -19.77 44.72 5.55
C ARG A 272 -18.46 45.47 5.73
N ASP A 273 -17.75 45.18 6.80
CA ASP A 273 -16.44 45.78 7.01
C ASP A 273 -15.41 45.30 5.96
N ARG A 274 -14.53 46.20 5.52
CA ARG A 274 -13.53 45.92 4.48
C ARG A 274 -12.50 44.89 4.93
N GLU A 275 -12.10 44.90 6.20
CA GLU A 275 -11.12 43.95 6.74
C GLU A 275 -11.73 42.55 6.81
N SER A 276 -12.98 42.48 7.27
CA SER A 276 -13.75 41.23 7.30
C SER A 276 -13.93 40.62 5.90
N LEU A 277 -14.17 41.44 4.88
CA LEU A 277 -14.25 40.97 3.50
C LEU A 277 -12.89 40.47 3.00
N ARG A 278 -11.79 41.19 3.29
CA ARG A 278 -10.42 40.75 2.94
C ARG A 278 -10.09 39.39 3.55
N LEU A 279 -10.51 39.15 4.78
CA LEU A 279 -10.36 37.85 5.44
C LEU A 279 -11.04 36.74 4.68
N VAL A 280 -12.32 36.91 4.32
CA VAL A 280 -13.07 35.85 3.62
C VAL A 280 -12.44 35.56 2.27
N PHE A 281 -12.02 36.59 1.53
CA PHE A 281 -11.32 36.41 0.25
C PHE A 281 -9.97 35.70 0.43
N GLY A 282 -9.19 36.09 1.43
CA GLY A 282 -7.92 35.44 1.77
C GLY A 282 -8.12 33.96 2.13
N CYS A 283 -9.04 33.67 3.06
CA CYS A 283 -9.34 32.30 3.49
C CYS A 283 -9.86 31.47 2.32
N ALA A 284 -10.76 32.01 1.48
CA ALA A 284 -11.28 31.31 0.31
C ALA A 284 -10.16 30.98 -0.70
N GLY A 285 -9.24 31.91 -0.94
CA GLY A 285 -8.07 31.68 -1.79
C GLY A 285 -7.15 30.57 -1.24
N LEU A 286 -6.87 30.60 0.07
CA LEU A 286 -6.07 29.55 0.72
C LEU A 286 -6.77 28.20 0.76
N ILE A 287 -8.08 28.16 1.00
CA ILE A 287 -8.89 26.93 0.94
C ILE A 287 -8.76 26.30 -0.45
N ALA A 288 -8.86 27.09 -1.52
CA ALA A 288 -8.69 26.59 -2.88
C ALA A 288 -7.27 26.04 -3.11
N ALA A 289 -6.23 26.79 -2.71
CA ALA A 289 -4.84 26.39 -2.87
C ALA A 289 -4.50 25.10 -2.08
N LEU A 290 -4.89 25.03 -0.81
CA LEU A 290 -4.72 23.85 0.04
C LEU A 290 -5.50 22.64 -0.48
N SER A 291 -6.69 22.85 -1.05
CA SER A 291 -7.47 21.76 -1.66
C SER A 291 -6.79 21.20 -2.92
N ILE A 292 -6.20 22.06 -3.76
CA ILE A 292 -5.42 21.64 -4.94
C ILE A 292 -4.17 20.88 -4.49
N PHE A 293 -3.47 21.38 -3.46
CA PHE A 293 -2.32 20.72 -2.88
C PHE A 293 -2.67 19.31 -2.36
N ASP A 294 -3.73 19.18 -1.56
CA ASP A 294 -4.23 17.90 -1.07
C ASP A 294 -4.58 16.93 -2.22
N LEU A 295 -5.21 17.43 -3.29
CA LEU A 295 -5.50 16.63 -4.48
C LEU A 295 -4.21 16.10 -5.13
N VAL A 296 -3.18 16.93 -5.30
CA VAL A 296 -1.89 16.52 -5.86
C VAL A 296 -1.25 15.44 -4.98
N CYS A 297 -1.22 15.63 -3.66
CA CYS A 297 -0.73 14.63 -2.71
C CYS A 297 -1.51 13.31 -2.80
N THR A 298 -2.84 13.38 -2.89
CA THR A 298 -3.71 12.19 -3.05
C THR A 298 -3.38 11.44 -4.33
N LEU A 299 -3.18 12.14 -5.45
CA LEU A 299 -2.86 11.50 -6.74
C LEU A 299 -1.50 10.82 -6.73
N ILE A 300 -0.51 11.41 -6.06
CA ILE A 300 0.81 10.82 -5.89
C ILE A 300 0.73 9.60 -4.98
N ALA A 301 0.01 9.70 -3.86
CA ALA A 301 -0.18 8.59 -2.94
C ALA A 301 -0.95 7.42 -3.57
N ASN A 302 -1.91 7.69 -4.46
CA ASN A 302 -2.64 6.64 -5.17
C ASN A 302 -1.76 5.86 -6.17
N GLN A 303 -0.57 6.36 -6.53
CA GLN A 303 0.40 5.62 -7.36
C GLN A 303 1.27 4.67 -6.55
N SER A 304 1.39 4.83 -5.23
CA SER A 304 2.06 3.84 -4.38
C SER A 304 1.09 2.71 -4.07
N ALA A 305 1.50 1.47 -4.33
CA ALA A 305 0.65 0.26 -4.39
C ALA A 305 0.02 -0.20 -3.05
N GLY A 306 -0.20 0.72 -2.09
CA GLY A 306 -0.74 0.45 -0.76
C GLY A 306 -1.81 1.44 -0.29
N PHE A 307 -2.30 2.36 -1.13
CA PHE A 307 -3.33 3.30 -0.72
C PHE A 307 -4.71 2.62 -0.64
N TRP A 308 -5.18 2.37 0.59
CA TRP A 308 -6.53 1.87 0.84
C TRP A 308 -7.48 3.03 1.16
N GLU A 309 -8.46 3.26 0.28
CA GLU A 309 -9.49 4.27 0.47
C GLU A 309 -10.44 3.84 1.61
N VAL A 310 -10.38 4.55 2.74
CA VAL A 310 -11.19 4.21 3.93
C VAL A 310 -12.63 4.72 3.79
N ASN A 311 -12.86 5.68 2.90
CA ASN A 311 -14.19 6.20 2.63
C ASN A 311 -15.01 5.21 1.78
N PRO A 312 -16.11 4.62 2.31
CA PRO A 312 -16.91 3.65 1.57
C PRO A 312 -17.55 4.25 0.29
N LEU A 313 -17.81 5.55 0.27
CA LEU A 313 -18.28 6.24 -0.94
C LEU A 313 -17.15 6.45 -1.94
N GLY A 314 -15.92 6.72 -1.47
CA GLY A 314 -14.73 6.83 -2.32
C GLY A 314 -14.38 5.50 -2.98
N ALA A 315 -14.48 4.40 -2.23
CA ALA A 315 -14.27 3.05 -2.73
C ALA A 315 -15.28 2.66 -3.83
N ALA A 316 -16.51 3.19 -3.79
CA ALA A 316 -17.51 2.96 -4.83
C ALA A 316 -17.23 3.76 -6.13
N ILE A 317 -16.43 4.83 -6.04
CA ILE A 317 -16.13 5.78 -7.12
C ILE A 317 -14.67 5.57 -7.61
N ALA A 318 -14.15 4.35 -7.47
CA ALA A 318 -12.72 3.98 -7.50
C ALA A 318 -11.87 4.39 -8.72
N SER A 319 -12.43 5.02 -9.74
CA SER A 319 -11.61 5.60 -10.81
C SER A 319 -10.91 6.88 -10.31
N PRO A 320 -9.57 6.99 -10.44
CA PRO A 320 -8.83 8.19 -10.03
C PRO A 320 -9.37 9.48 -10.67
N GLY A 321 -9.88 9.39 -11.90
CA GLY A 321 -10.49 10.51 -12.62
C GLY A 321 -11.75 11.05 -11.94
N MET A 322 -12.65 10.19 -11.45
CA MET A 322 -13.86 10.65 -10.76
C MET A 322 -13.53 11.33 -9.42
N LEU A 323 -12.50 10.87 -8.69
CA LEU A 323 -12.05 11.52 -7.46
C LEU A 323 -11.52 12.95 -7.72
N ILE A 324 -10.78 13.15 -8.81
CA ILE A 324 -10.32 14.48 -9.25
C ILE A 324 -11.52 15.38 -9.51
N VAL A 325 -12.44 14.94 -10.38
CA VAL A 325 -13.61 15.73 -10.77
C VAL A 325 -14.45 16.07 -9.54
N PHE A 326 -14.69 15.09 -8.66
CA PHE A 326 -15.45 15.28 -7.44
C PHE A 326 -14.81 16.32 -6.52
N LYS A 327 -13.51 16.21 -6.22
CA LYS A 327 -12.80 17.18 -5.37
C LYS A 327 -12.84 18.58 -5.99
N LEU A 328 -12.57 18.71 -7.29
CA LEU A 328 -12.60 20.01 -7.98
C LEU A 328 -13.99 20.66 -7.92
N VAL A 329 -15.05 19.90 -8.20
CA VAL A 329 -16.43 20.41 -8.13
C VAL A 329 -16.81 20.79 -6.70
N ALA A 330 -16.50 19.94 -5.72
CA ALA A 330 -16.79 20.21 -4.31
C ALA A 330 -16.07 21.46 -3.79
N THR A 331 -14.78 21.63 -4.13
CA THR A 331 -14.01 22.82 -3.79
C THR A 331 -14.58 24.07 -4.48
N ALA A 332 -14.90 24.00 -5.78
CA ALA A 332 -15.46 25.14 -6.52
C ALA A 332 -16.81 25.60 -5.95
N ILE A 333 -17.70 24.66 -5.61
CA ILE A 333 -18.99 24.96 -4.97
C ILE A 333 -18.76 25.59 -3.60
N SER A 334 -17.87 25.01 -2.77
CA SER A 334 -17.58 25.50 -1.43
C SER A 334 -17.06 26.93 -1.45
N VAL A 335 -16.07 27.21 -2.31
CA VAL A 335 -15.51 28.56 -2.50
C VAL A 335 -16.58 29.53 -3.00
N SER A 336 -17.40 29.12 -3.96
CA SER A 336 -18.49 29.97 -4.50
C SER A 336 -19.52 30.34 -3.44
N ILE A 337 -19.89 29.40 -2.55
CA ILE A 337 -20.80 29.67 -1.43
C ILE A 337 -20.17 30.67 -0.45
N LEU A 338 -18.90 30.47 -0.07
CA LEU A 338 -18.20 31.39 0.83
C LEU A 338 -18.12 32.80 0.25
N LEU A 339 -17.82 32.92 -1.05
CA LEU A 339 -17.69 34.21 -1.73
C LEU A 339 -19.06 34.89 -1.98
N GLY A 340 -20.11 34.12 -2.24
CA GLY A 340 -21.46 34.64 -2.41
C GLY A 340 -22.08 35.13 -1.09
N LEU A 341 -21.76 34.44 0.01
CA LEU A 341 -22.28 34.75 1.34
C LEU A 341 -21.27 35.51 2.23
N ARG A 342 -20.20 36.07 1.65
CA ARG A 342 -19.10 36.73 2.37
C ARG A 342 -19.49 37.86 3.32
N CYS A 343 -20.66 38.46 3.13
CA CYS A 343 -21.19 39.52 3.99
C CYS A 343 -21.79 38.99 5.31
N TYR A 344 -21.96 37.67 5.47
CA TYR A 344 -22.53 37.08 6.68
C TYR A 344 -21.44 36.69 7.67
N ARG A 345 -21.64 37.02 8.94
CA ARG A 345 -20.67 36.76 10.00
C ARG A 345 -20.40 35.27 10.23
N GLY A 346 -21.44 34.43 10.11
CA GLY A 346 -21.29 32.98 10.17
C GLY A 346 -20.34 32.42 9.10
N VAL A 347 -20.29 33.05 7.92
CA VAL A 347 -19.42 32.63 6.81
C VAL A 347 -17.97 32.95 7.08
N GLN A 348 -17.68 34.06 7.77
CA GLN A 348 -16.33 34.42 8.19
C GLN A 348 -15.77 33.39 9.18
N VAL A 349 -16.58 33.00 10.18
CA VAL A 349 -16.23 31.95 11.15
C VAL A 349 -16.04 30.61 10.43
N ALA A 350 -16.94 30.27 9.50
CA ALA A 350 -16.85 29.05 8.71
C ALA A 350 -15.58 29.00 7.84
N SER A 351 -15.26 30.06 7.09
CA SER A 351 -14.06 30.13 6.27
C SER A 351 -12.79 30.05 7.11
N TRP A 352 -12.81 30.63 8.31
CA TRP A 352 -11.70 30.55 9.26
C TRP A 352 -11.45 29.11 9.72
N TRP A 353 -12.49 28.42 10.20
CA TRP A 353 -12.37 27.02 10.65
C TRP A 353 -12.00 26.07 9.52
N LEU A 354 -12.60 26.25 8.33
CA LEU A 354 -12.30 25.42 7.17
C LEU A 354 -10.84 25.61 6.71
N CYS A 355 -10.35 26.84 6.68
CA CYS A 355 -8.95 27.14 6.35
C CYS A 355 -7.99 26.50 7.37
N LEU A 356 -8.30 26.58 8.67
CA LEU A 356 -7.52 25.94 9.72
C LEU A 356 -7.49 24.40 9.58
N GLY A 357 -8.64 23.77 9.33
CA GLY A 357 -8.73 22.33 9.12
C GLY A 357 -7.90 21.84 7.93
N LEU A 358 -7.96 22.57 6.81
CA LEU A 358 -7.14 22.27 5.62
C LEU A 358 -5.65 22.50 5.85
N ALA A 359 -5.27 23.50 6.65
CA ALA A 359 -3.87 23.74 7.02
C ALA A 359 -3.31 22.56 7.85
N LEU A 360 -4.09 22.02 8.79
CA LEU A 360 -3.71 20.85 9.57
C LEU A 360 -3.56 19.60 8.69
N LEU A 361 -4.45 19.43 7.70
CA LEU A 361 -4.35 18.33 6.73
C LEU A 361 -3.09 18.47 5.86
N ALA A 362 -2.76 19.67 5.39
CA ALA A 362 -1.53 19.92 4.63
C ALA A 362 -0.28 19.67 5.49
N ALA A 363 -0.27 20.09 6.76
CA ALA A 363 0.82 19.78 7.69
C ALA A 363 1.02 18.26 7.86
N ARG A 364 -0.07 17.49 7.95
CA ARG A 364 -0.01 16.03 8.00
C ARG A 364 0.65 15.45 6.74
N TRP A 365 0.28 15.94 5.56
CA TRP A 365 0.90 15.50 4.30
C TRP A 365 2.39 15.83 4.23
N VAL A 366 2.80 17.01 4.70
CA VAL A 366 4.22 17.39 4.80
C VAL A 366 4.99 16.39 5.65
N VAL A 367 4.48 16.06 6.84
CA VAL A 367 5.11 15.06 7.73
C VAL A 367 5.18 13.68 7.07
N PHE A 368 4.08 13.24 6.44
CA PHE A 368 4.04 11.97 5.72
C PHE A 368 5.06 11.90 4.57
N ASN A 369 5.15 12.96 3.75
CA ASN A 369 6.11 13.02 2.66
C ASN A 369 7.56 13.06 3.15
N SER A 370 7.83 13.72 4.28
CA SER A 370 9.15 13.70 4.91
C SER A 370 9.54 12.29 5.37
N PHE A 371 8.60 11.51 5.91
CA PHE A 371 8.86 10.10 6.26
C PHE A 371 9.07 9.20 5.05
N MET A 372 8.54 9.54 3.87
CA MET A 372 8.83 8.77 2.65
C MET A 372 10.16 9.13 2.00
N MET A 373 10.78 10.24 2.41
CA MET A 373 12.07 10.70 1.88
C MET A 373 13.28 10.31 2.74
N GLY A 374 13.06 9.90 4.00
CA GLY A 374 14.10 9.44 4.92
C GLY A 374 13.99 7.94 5.12
#